data_AF-A0A936YCC5-F1
#
_entry.id   AF-A0A936YCC5-F1
#
_cell.length_a   1.000
_cell.length_b   1.000
_cell.length_c   1.000
_cell.angle_alpha   90.00
_cell.angle_beta   90.00
_cell.angle_gamma   90.00
#
_symmetry.space_group_name_H-M   'P 1'
#
loop_
_entity.id
_entity.type
_entity.pdbx_description
1 polymer ?
#
loop_
_entity_poly.entity_id
_entity_poly.type
_entity_poly.pdbx_seq_one_letter_code
_entity_poly.pdbx_strand_id
1 'polypeptide(L)'
;MGRKVKDIDADLLLKADEAFEGLGLSGRIAWRLQAIRSLRHHSLNVVSSVIGIDRSRIKAWVKRFSEEGLAGLEDRPRKPKNGLTRDAITQAEISIGHLRN
;
A
#
# COMPACT_ATOMS: atom_id res chain seq x y z
N MET A 1 0.80 18.92 10.46
CA MET A 1 2.26 18.74 10.55
C MET A 1 2.67 17.50 9.74
N GLY A 2 3.53 17.65 8.72
CA GLY A 2 3.92 16.55 7.84
C GLY A 2 5.08 15.74 8.43
N ARG A 3 4.85 14.43 8.67
CA ARG A 3 5.88 13.47 9.09
C ARG A 3 6.98 13.41 8.01
N LYS A 4 8.20 13.83 8.36
CA LYS A 4 9.37 13.72 7.49
C LYS A 4 9.65 12.23 7.27
N VAL A 5 9.54 11.78 6.02
CA VAL A 5 10.04 10.46 5.60
C VAL A 5 11.55 10.61 5.50
N LYS A 6 12.24 10.47 6.62
CA LYS A 6 13.70 10.36 6.62
C LYS A 6 14.03 8.90 6.37
N ASP A 7 14.96 8.72 5.43
CA ASP A 7 15.74 7.51 5.17
C ASP A 7 14.93 6.34 4.62
N ILE A 8 14.77 6.34 3.28
CA ILE A 8 14.43 5.10 2.56
C ILE A 8 15.70 4.24 2.62
N ASP A 9 15.58 3.04 3.21
CA ASP A 9 16.69 2.11 3.39
C ASP A 9 17.31 1.70 2.04
N ALA A 10 18.63 1.74 1.94
CA ALA A 10 19.37 1.39 0.74
C ALA A 10 19.16 -0.09 0.35
N ASP A 11 18.94 -0.95 1.35
CA ASP A 11 18.64 -2.37 1.15
C ASP A 11 17.30 -2.58 0.42
N LEU A 12 16.30 -1.75 0.74
CA LEU A 12 14.99 -1.77 0.08
C LEU A 12 15.10 -1.40 -1.40
N LEU A 13 15.99 -0.46 -1.73
CA LEU A 13 16.19 -0.01 -3.10
C LEU A 13 16.90 -1.06 -3.95
N LEU A 14 17.82 -1.83 -3.35
CA LEU A 14 18.57 -2.89 -4.04
C LEU A 14 17.64 -4.06 -4.40
N LYS A 15 16.77 -4.47 -3.46
CA LYS A 15 15.72 -5.47 -3.70
C LYS A 15 14.74 -5.06 -4.80
N ALA A 16 14.46 -3.77 -4.93
CA ALA A 16 13.59 -3.26 -5.98
C ALA A 16 14.23 -3.33 -7.38
N ASP A 17 15.55 -3.13 -7.47
CA ASP A 17 16.30 -3.25 -8.72
C ASP A 17 16.32 -4.71 -9.21
N GLU A 18 16.62 -5.68 -8.34
CA GLU A 18 16.62 -7.12 -8.67
C GLU A 18 15.24 -7.62 -9.12
N ALA A 19 14.18 -7.17 -8.44
CA ALA A 19 12.81 -7.53 -8.80
C ALA A 19 12.39 -6.98 -10.18
N PHE A 20 13.03 -5.91 -10.66
CA PHE A 20 12.73 -5.30 -11.95
C PHE A 20 13.33 -6.09 -13.12
N GLU A 21 14.49 -6.73 -12.94
CA GLU A 21 15.13 -7.51 -14.00
C GLU A 21 14.37 -8.79 -14.37
N GLY A 22 13.53 -9.32 -13.47
CA GLY A 22 12.72 -10.53 -13.71
C GLY A 22 11.32 -10.29 -14.30
N LEU A 23 10.83 -9.04 -14.33
CA LEU A 23 9.47 -8.71 -14.75
C LEU A 23 9.52 -7.90 -16.05
N GLY A 24 9.27 -8.55 -17.18
CA GLY A 24 9.06 -7.86 -18.46
C GLY A 24 8.10 -6.66 -18.32
N LEU A 25 8.37 -5.60 -19.09
CA LEU A 25 7.81 -4.23 -18.97
C LEU A 25 6.27 -4.09 -19.09
N SER A 26 5.50 -5.17 -19.14
CA SER A 26 4.10 -5.19 -19.58
C SER A 26 3.05 -5.35 -18.45
N GLY A 27 3.42 -5.16 -17.18
CA GLY A 27 2.51 -5.30 -16.03
C GLY A 27 2.33 -4.05 -15.17
N ARG A 28 1.14 -3.84 -14.58
CA ARG A 28 0.88 -2.78 -13.56
C ARG A 28 1.87 -2.85 -12.38
N ILE A 29 2.35 -4.05 -12.06
CA ILE A 29 3.38 -4.30 -11.04
C ILE A 29 4.71 -3.68 -11.44
N ALA A 30 5.17 -3.88 -12.68
CA ALA A 30 6.42 -3.31 -13.19
C ALA A 30 6.38 -1.77 -13.15
N TRP A 31 5.25 -1.16 -13.50
CA TRP A 31 5.07 0.29 -13.39
C TRP A 31 5.15 0.80 -11.94
N ARG A 32 4.54 0.08 -10.99
CA ARG A 32 4.62 0.41 -9.56
C ARG A 32 6.03 0.25 -9.02
N LEU A 33 6.71 -0.80 -9.45
CA LEU A 33 8.09 -1.08 -9.08
C LEU A 33 9.05 -0.02 -9.64
N GLN A 34 8.86 0.40 -10.89
CA GLN A 34 9.59 1.52 -11.49
C GLN A 34 9.43 2.80 -10.69
N ALA A 35 8.20 3.11 -10.24
CA ALA A 35 7.97 4.28 -9.38
C ALA A 35 8.74 4.20 -8.06
N ILE A 36 8.83 3.02 -7.44
CA ILE A 36 9.62 2.80 -6.22
C ILE A 36 11.11 2.93 -6.52
N ARG A 37 11.61 2.32 -7.59
CA ARG A 37 13.01 2.39 -8.04
C ARG A 37 13.46 3.83 -8.27
N SER A 38 12.62 4.66 -8.91
CA SER A 38 12.92 6.07 -9.16
C SER A 38 13.12 6.89 -7.88
N LEU A 39 12.63 6.43 -6.72
CA LEU A 39 12.86 7.10 -5.43
C LEU A 39 14.32 7.02 -4.97
N ARG A 40 15.14 6.13 -5.54
CA ARG A 40 16.60 6.06 -5.28
C ARG A 40 17.32 7.35 -5.67
N HIS A 41 16.88 7.99 -6.75
CA HIS A 41 17.56 9.14 -7.34
C HIS A 41 16.74 10.43 -7.26
N HIS A 42 15.44 10.32 -6.99
CA HIS A 42 14.53 11.44 -7.05
C HIS A 42 13.64 11.49 -5.82
N SER A 43 13.28 12.69 -5.38
CA SER A 43 12.34 12.86 -4.28
C SER A 43 10.94 12.37 -4.67
N LEU A 44 10.15 11.99 -3.66
CA LEU A 44 8.76 11.57 -3.84
C LEU A 44 7.89 12.59 -4.62
N ASN A 45 8.18 13.88 -4.49
CA ASN A 45 7.48 14.93 -5.23
C ASN A 45 7.78 14.87 -6.73
N VAL A 46 9.05 14.69 -7.09
CA VAL A 46 9.48 14.58 -8.49
C VAL A 46 8.87 13.33 -9.13
N VAL A 47 8.98 12.19 -8.47
CA VAL A 47 8.42 10.92 -8.97
C VAL A 47 6.90 11.01 -9.13
N SER A 48 6.20 11.59 -8.14
CA SER A 48 4.75 11.81 -8.21
C SER A 48 4.35 12.69 -9.40
N SER A 49 5.10 13.77 -9.65
CA SER A 49 4.83 14.68 -10.76
C SER A 49 5.07 14.03 -12.12
N VAL A 50 6.15 13.25 -12.27
CA VAL A 50 6.51 12.61 -13.54
C VAL A 50 5.56 11.47 -13.87
N ILE A 51 5.17 10.66 -12.88
CA ILE A 51 4.35 9.46 -13.07
C ILE A 51 2.85 9.77 -13.00
N GLY A 52 2.45 10.97 -12.56
CA GLY A 52 1.05 11.39 -12.46
C GLY A 52 0.25 10.65 -11.38
N ILE A 53 0.94 10.08 -10.38
CA ILE A 53 0.32 9.34 -9.28
C ILE A 53 0.48 10.11 -7.98
N ASP A 54 -0.57 10.16 -7.18
CA ASP A 54 -0.54 10.81 -5.87
C ASP A 54 0.48 10.17 -4.92
N ARG A 55 1.16 11.02 -4.16
CA ARG A 55 2.22 10.63 -3.21
C ARG A 55 1.74 9.62 -2.16
N SER A 56 0.47 9.68 -1.74
CA SER A 56 -0.07 8.71 -0.78
C SER A 56 -0.18 7.31 -1.35
N ARG A 57 -0.47 7.17 -2.65
CA ARG A 57 -0.47 5.88 -3.35
C ARG A 57 0.93 5.31 -3.47
N ILE A 58 1.90 6.14 -3.84
CA ILE A 58 3.31 5.71 -3.92
C ILE A 58 3.80 5.27 -2.54
N LYS A 59 3.51 6.02 -1.46
CA LYS A 59 3.82 5.60 -0.08
C LYS A 59 3.18 4.27 0.30
N ALA A 60 1.93 4.05 -0.09
CA ALA A 60 1.25 2.78 0.16
C ALA A 60 1.93 1.62 -0.56
N TRP A 61 2.38 1.83 -1.80
CA TRP A 61 3.16 0.83 -2.54
C TRP A 61 4.50 0.54 -1.89
N VAL A 62 5.25 1.57 -1.47
CA VAL A 62 6.53 1.40 -0.75
C VAL A 62 6.32 0.56 0.51
N LYS A 63 5.31 0.91 1.32
CA LYS A 63 4.98 0.17 2.54
C LYS A 63 4.67 -1.30 2.24
N ARG A 64 3.75 -1.56 1.30
CA ARG A 64 3.33 -2.93 0.97
C ARG A 64 4.45 -3.75 0.34
N PHE A 65 5.28 -3.14 -0.49
CA PHE A 65 6.44 -3.80 -1.06
C PHE A 65 7.44 -4.20 0.02
N SER A 66 7.65 -3.34 1.02
CA SER A 66 8.48 -3.67 2.18
C SER A 66 7.92 -4.82 3.02
N GLU A 67 6.60 -4.96 3.10
CA GLU A 67 5.93 -5.99 3.93
C GLU A 67 5.76 -7.33 3.17
N GLU A 68 5.51 -7.28 1.86
CA GLU A 68 4.98 -8.41 1.09
C GLU A 68 5.70 -8.64 -0.26
N GLY A 69 6.74 -7.86 -0.56
CA GLY A 69 7.46 -7.93 -1.84
C GLY A 69 6.55 -7.61 -3.02
N LEU A 70 6.71 -8.34 -4.13
CA LEU A 70 5.94 -8.15 -5.36
C LEU A 70 4.43 -8.32 -5.18
N ALA A 71 3.99 -9.22 -4.29
CA ALA A 71 2.56 -9.42 -3.97
C ALA A 71 1.93 -8.16 -3.33
N GLY A 72 2.76 -7.33 -2.68
CA GLY A 72 2.35 -6.02 -2.15
C GLY A 72 1.96 -5.00 -3.22
N LEU A 73 2.40 -5.21 -4.47
CA LEU A 73 2.17 -4.34 -5.62
C LEU A 73 1.01 -4.80 -6.51
N GLU A 74 0.36 -5.92 -6.19
CA GLU A 74 -0.82 -6.38 -6.91
C GLU A 74 -2.05 -5.50 -6.65
N ASP A 75 -3.04 -5.56 -7.56
CA ASP A 75 -4.32 -4.89 -7.35
C ASP A 75 -5.11 -5.60 -6.24
N ARG A 76 -5.50 -4.83 -5.22
CA ARG A 76 -6.37 -5.33 -4.15
C ARG A 76 -7.77 -4.76 -4.28
N PRO A 77 -8.81 -5.58 -4.03
CA PRO A 77 -10.16 -5.07 -3.91
C PRO A 77 -10.19 -4.02 -2.80
N ARG A 78 -10.89 -2.90 -3.04
CA ARG A 78 -11.07 -1.85 -2.04
C ARG A 78 -11.85 -2.43 -0.87
N LYS A 79 -11.25 -2.47 0.33
CA LYS A 79 -12.01 -2.75 1.55
C LYS A 79 -13.07 -1.64 1.71
N PRO A 80 -14.37 -1.98 1.86
CA PRO A 80 -15.41 -0.97 2.06
C PRO A 80 -15.06 -0.14 3.31
N LYS A 81 -15.19 1.18 3.19
CA LYS A 81 -14.64 2.12 4.18
C LYS A 81 -15.42 2.21 5.48
N ASN A 82 -16.57 1.56 5.61
CA ASN A 82 -17.35 1.51 6.84
C ASN A 82 -17.82 0.08 7.07
N GLY A 83 -17.45 -0.48 8.22
CA GLY A 83 -17.87 -1.80 8.66
C GLY A 83 -17.98 -1.82 10.17
N LEU A 84 -18.85 -0.99 10.75
CA LEU A 84 -19.70 -1.49 11.82
C LEU A 84 -20.53 -2.58 11.16
N THR A 85 -20.05 -3.80 11.20
CA THR A 85 -20.80 -4.95 10.70
C THR A 85 -22.12 -4.99 11.45
N ARG A 86 -23.24 -5.00 10.73
CA ARG A 86 -24.58 -5.24 11.32
C ARG A 86 -24.56 -6.46 12.24
N ASP A 87 -23.74 -7.45 11.90
CA ASP A 87 -23.54 -8.69 12.67
C ASP A 87 -23.05 -8.46 14.11
N ALA A 88 -22.23 -7.43 14.36
CA ALA A 88 -21.77 -7.10 15.72
C ALA A 88 -22.86 -6.44 16.57
N ILE A 89 -23.84 -5.80 15.94
CA ILE A 89 -24.99 -5.18 16.62
C ILE A 89 -26.02 -6.27 16.96
N THR A 90 -26.28 -7.21 16.03
CA THR A 90 -27.24 -8.30 16.23
C THR A 90 -26.83 -9.25 17.37
N GLN A 91 -25.53 -9.52 17.53
CA GLN A 91 -25.03 -10.39 18.63
C GLN A 91 -25.22 -9.75 20.02
N ALA A 92 -25.19 -8.41 20.10
CA ALA A 92 -25.36 -7.68 21.35
C ALA A 92 -26.84 -7.51 21.74
N GLU A 93 -27.75 -7.41 20.76
CA GLU A 93 -29.19 -7.26 21.00
C GLU A 93 -29.84 -8.55 21.52
N ILE A 94 -29.38 -9.72 21.06
CA ILE A 94 -29.89 -11.03 21.54
C ILE A 94 -29.52 -11.28 23.01
N SER A 95 -28.39 -10.75 23.50
CA SER A 95 -27.95 -10.92 24.89
C SER A 95 -28.72 -10.06 25.90
N ILE A 96 -29.34 -8.95 25.48
CA ILE A 96 -30.07 -8.04 26.39
C ILE A 96 -31.52 -8.50 26.61
N GLY A 97 -32.11 -9.26 25.68
CA GLY A 97 -33.49 -9.74 25.76
C GLY A 97 -33.74 -10.91 26.74
N HIS A 98 -32.70 -11.63 27.18
CA HIS A 98 -32.86 -12.86 27.97
C HIS A 98 -32.82 -12.66 29.50
N LEU A 99 -32.62 -11.42 29.99
CA LEU A 99 -32.56 -11.08 31.43
C LEU A 99 -33.77 -10.26 31.92
N ARG A 100 -34.82 -10.12 31.10
CA ARG A 100 -36.10 -9.52 31.48
C ARG A 100 -37.22 -10.54 31.37
N ASN A 101 -37.23 -11.52 32.27
CA ASN A 101 -38.45 -12.21 32.70
C ASN A 101 -38.28 -12.67 34.15
#